data_AF-A0A1H1UBD9-F1
#
_entry.id   AF-A0A1H1UBD9-F1
#
_cell.length_a   1.000
_cell.length_b   1.000
_cell.length_c   1.000
_cell.angle_alpha   90.00
_cell.angle_beta   90.00
_cell.angle_gamma   90.00
#
_symmetry.space_group_name_H-M   'P 1'
#
loop_
_entity.id
_entity.type
_entity.pdbx_description
1 polymer ?
#
loop_
_entity_poly.entity_id
_entity_poly.type
_entity_poly.pdbx_seq_one_letter_code
_entity_poly.pdbx_strand_id
1 'polypeptide(L)' 'MSSPISSWEGASTVYTFADKPAVMSVILILAVALTLFSIWATVRHEKHSYSSPMTKK' A
#
# COMPACT_ATOMS: atom_id res chain seq x y z
N MET A 1 -3.35 14.62 -20.53
CA MET A 1 -2.95 13.44 -21.33
C MET A 1 -3.91 12.30 -21.00
N SER A 2 -5.13 12.35 -21.54
CA SER A 2 -6.07 11.22 -21.49
C SER A 2 -5.84 10.38 -22.74
N SER A 3 -5.73 9.06 -22.57
CA SER A 3 -5.59 8.11 -23.68
C SER A 3 -6.66 8.35 -24.76
N PRO A 4 -6.37 8.22 -26.07
CA PRO A 4 -7.32 8.45 -27.17
C PRO A 4 -8.27 7.26 -27.34
N ILE A 5 -8.86 6.79 -26.24
CA ILE A 5 -9.86 5.74 -26.25
C ILE A 5 -11.25 6.39 -26.29
N SER A 6 -12.00 6.13 -27.36
CA SER A 6 -13.34 6.69 -27.58
C SER A 6 -14.47 5.75 -27.16
N SER A 7 -14.16 4.48 -26.87
CA SER A 7 -15.11 3.47 -26.39
C SER A 7 -14.40 2.37 -25.60
N TRP A 8 -15.09 1.81 -24.59
CA TRP A 8 -14.66 0.64 -23.82
C TRP A 8 -15.38 -0.65 -24.26
N GLU A 9 -16.14 -0.58 -25.35
CA GLU A 9 -16.82 -1.73 -25.92
C GLU A 9 -15.79 -2.81 -26.30
N GLY A 10 -15.90 -3.99 -25.67
CA GLY A 10 -14.94 -5.08 -25.82
C GLY A 10 -13.67 -4.98 -24.96
N ALA A 11 -13.49 -3.92 -24.18
CA ALA A 11 -12.39 -3.84 -23.22
C ALA A 11 -12.67 -4.76 -22.02
N SER A 12 -11.97 -5.90 -21.97
CA SER A 12 -12.04 -6.81 -20.81
C SER A 12 -10.80 -6.64 -19.94
N THR A 13 -11.01 -6.50 -18.64
CA THR A 13 -9.94 -6.53 -17.64
C THR A 13 -10.03 -7.83 -16.87
N VAL A 14 -8.91 -8.55 -16.79
CA VAL A 14 -8.81 -9.74 -15.94
C VAL A 14 -8.47 -9.28 -14.53
N TYR A 15 -9.43 -9.40 -13.62
CA TYR A 15 -9.21 -9.13 -12.20
C TYR A 15 -8.92 -10.44 -11.47
N THR A 16 -7.63 -10.70 -11.27
CA THR A 16 -7.16 -11.91 -10.57
C THR A 16 -7.78 -11.98 -9.17
N PHE A 17 -8.53 -13.05 -8.91
CA PHE A 17 -9.18 -13.35 -7.62
C PHE A 17 -10.31 -12.41 -7.19
N ALA A 18 -10.78 -11.51 -8.05
CA ALA A 18 -11.91 -10.62 -7.70
C ALA A 18 -13.21 -11.40 -7.42
N ASP A 19 -13.37 -12.57 -8.02
CA ASP A 19 -14.47 -13.51 -7.81
C ASP A 19 -14.35 -14.30 -6.49
N LYS A 20 -13.22 -14.23 -5.79
CA LYS A 20 -12.92 -15.05 -4.61
C LYS A 20 -12.92 -14.19 -3.35
N PRO A 21 -14.05 -14.06 -2.63
CA PRO A 21 -14.18 -13.15 -1.49
C PRO A 21 -13.19 -13.46 -0.36
N ALA A 22 -12.85 -14.73 -0.16
CA ALA A 22 -11.85 -15.14 0.82
C ALA A 22 -10.45 -14.61 0.47
N VAL A 23 -10.02 -14.73 -0.79
CA VAL A 23 -8.71 -14.23 -1.25
C VAL A 23 -8.66 -12.71 -1.14
N MET A 24 -9.76 -12.04 -1.51
CA MET A 24 -9.83 -10.58 -1.43
C MET A 24 -9.75 -10.07 0.02
N SER A 25 -10.39 -10.77 0.95
CA SER A 25 -10.31 -10.45 2.38
C SER A 25 -8.88 -10.60 2.92
N VAL A 26 -8.17 -11.66 2.52
CA VAL A 26 -6.76 -11.88 2.91
C VAL A 26 -5.86 -10.76 2.39
N ILE A 27 -5.99 -10.40 1.10
CA ILE A 27 -5.19 -9.32 0.51
C ILE A 27 -5.44 -8.00 1.23
N LEU A 28 -6.72 -7.68 1.53
CA LEU A 28 -7.08 -6.46 2.24
C LEU A 28 -6.45 -6.42 3.64
N ILE A 29 -6.55 -7.51 4.40
CA ILE A 29 -5.97 -7.60 5.74
C ILE A 29 -4.45 -7.41 5.69
N LEU A 30 -3.76 -8.04 4.73
CA LEU A 30 -2.32 -7.89 4.56
C LEU A 30 -1.94 -6.44 4.22
N ALA A 31 -2.70 -5.78 3.34
CA ALA A 31 -2.45 -4.38 2.98
C ALA A 31 -2.61 -3.44 4.18
N VAL A 32 -3.66 -3.64 4.98
CA VAL A 32 -3.88 -2.87 6.22
C VAL A 32 -2.75 -3.13 7.22
N ALA A 33 -2.38 -4.39 7.43
CA ALA A 33 -1.31 -4.77 8.36
C ALA A 33 0.03 -4.13 7.98
N LEU A 34 0.40 -4.18 6.69
CA LEU A 34 1.62 -3.55 6.19
C LEU A 34 1.59 -2.04 6.36
N THR A 35 0.46 -1.39 6.11
CA THR A 35 0.31 0.06 6.27
C THR A 35 0.51 0.48 7.73
N LEU A 36 -0.16 -0.21 8.66
CA LEU A 36 -0.02 0.06 10.10
C LEU A 36 1.41 -0.23 10.58
N PHE A 37 2.03 -1.31 10.08
CA PHE A 37 3.41 -1.63 10.39
C PHE A 37 4.37 -0.54 9.91
N SER A 38 4.22 -0.04 8.68
CA SER A 38 5.03 1.06 8.14
C SER A 38 4.91 2.32 8.99
N ILE A 39 3.70 2.71 9.39
CA ILE A 39 3.48 3.87 10.27
C ILE A 39 4.21 3.66 11.62
N TRP A 40 4.01 2.51 12.25
CA TRP A 40 4.65 2.20 13.53
C TRP A 40 6.18 2.19 13.43
N ALA A 41 6.72 1.61 12.35
CA ALA A 41 8.16 1.56 12.11
C ALA A 41 8.75 2.96 11.92
N THR A 42 8.07 3.84 11.18
CA THR A 42 8.47 5.24 11.02
C THR A 42 8.47 5.99 12.36
N VAL A 43 7.39 5.87 13.14
CA VAL A 43 7.30 6.51 14.47
C VAL A 43 8.43 6.00 15.39
N ARG A 44 8.73 4.70 15.36
CA ARG A 44 9.85 4.12 16.13
C ARG A 44 11.20 4.66 15.66
N HIS A 45 11.42 4.72 14.34
CA HIS A 45 12.65 5.25 13.75
C HIS A 45 12.87 6.70 14.14
N GLU A 46 11.84 7.55 14.00
CA GLU A 46 11.90 8.96 14.37
C GLU A 46 12.21 9.15 15.86
N LYS A 47 11.51 8.44 16.76
CA LYS A 47 11.81 8.51 18.19
C LYS A 47 13.27 8.19 18.50
N HIS A 48 13.84 7.18 17.83
CA HIS A 48 15.24 6.83 18.00
C HIS A 48 16.19 7.90 17.44
N SER A 49 15.89 8.45 16.25
CA SER A 49 16.67 9.51 15.63
C SER A 49 16.68 10.79 16.47
N TYR A 50 15.52 11.21 17.01
CA TYR A 50 15.41 12.42 17.83
C TYR A 50 15.96 12.24 19.25
N SER A 51 15.96 11.02 19.79
CA SER A 51 16.56 10.72 21.11
C SER A 51 18.06 10.46 21.04
N SER A 52 18.61 10.21 19.86
CA SER A 52 20.05 10.11 19.68
C SER A 52 20.64 11.52 19.73
N PRO A 53 21.60 11.81 20.64
CA PRO A 53 22.28 13.09 20.60
C PRO A 53 22.95 13.18 19.23
N MET A 54 22.54 14.15 18.41
CA MET A 54 23.29 14.47 17.20
C MET A 54 24.73 14.71 17.64
N THR A 55 25.63 13.79 17.26
CA THR A 55 27.04 13.90 17.54
C THR A 55 27.49 15.23 16.94
N LYS A 56 27.58 16.27 17.76
CA LYS A 56 28.14 17.56 17.36
C LYS A 56 29.59 17.27 16.97
N LYS A 57 29.88 17.34 15.68
CA LYS A 57 31.24 17.44 15.18
C LYS A 57 31.85 18.77 15.61
#